data_AF-A0A954CBX3-F1
#
_entry.id   AF-A0A954CBX3-F1
#
_cell.length_a   1.000
_cell.length_b   1.000
_cell.length_c   1.000
_cell.angle_alpha   90.00
_cell.angle_beta   90.00
_cell.angle_gamma   90.00
#
_symmetry.space_group_name_H-M   'P 1'
#
loop_
_entity.id
_entity.type
_entity.pdbx_description
1 polymer ?
#
loop_
_entity_poly.entity_id
_entity_poly.type
_entity_poly.pdbx_seq_one_letter_code
_entity_poly.pdbx_strand_id
1 'polypeptide(L)'
;LYHWVGFPDAQRELEILHRRVPGAGEELARQIVAFVQRLRQIDLYKLPGIAETIEWTRALMQLDALVLDPEVIQNTLGVLLKYQDDIARLQGGEANRLLEEVRAAARVA
;
A
#
# COMPACT_ATOMS: atom_id res chain seq x y z
N LEU A 1 12.69 -28.66 -1.92
CA LEU A 1 13.23 -27.60 -2.79
C LEU A 1 12.68 -26.27 -2.28
N TYR A 2 13.54 -25.36 -1.82
CA TYR A 2 13.11 -24.02 -1.42
C TYR A 2 13.16 -23.11 -2.66
N HIS A 3 12.03 -22.49 -2.99
CA HIS A 3 11.96 -21.49 -4.05
C HIS A 3 11.66 -20.14 -3.41
N TRP A 4 12.60 -19.22 -3.58
CA TRP A 4 12.38 -17.83 -3.23
C TRP A 4 11.55 -17.16 -4.31
N VAL A 5 10.52 -16.42 -3.89
CA VAL A 5 9.67 -15.63 -4.78
C VAL A 5 9.74 -14.18 -4.29
N GLY A 6 10.17 -13.28 -5.17
CA GLY A 6 10.21 -11.85 -4.89
C GLY A 6 8.82 -11.22 -4.83
N PHE A 7 8.78 -9.91 -4.58
CA PHE A 7 7.53 -9.17 -4.63
C PHE A 7 6.98 -9.15 -6.08
N PRO A 8 5.64 -9.24 -6.25
CA PRO A 8 5.04 -9.04 -7.55
C PRO A 8 5.30 -7.62 -8.05
N ASP A 9 5.34 -7.46 -9.37
CA ASP A 9 5.18 -6.14 -9.99
C ASP A 9 3.77 -5.58 -9.73
N ALA A 10 3.56 -4.30 -10.07
CA ALA A 10 2.31 -3.61 -9.83
C ALA A 10 1.11 -4.28 -10.53
N GLN A 11 1.28 -4.74 -11.77
CA GLN A 11 0.21 -5.38 -12.52
C GLN A 11 -0.22 -6.68 -11.85
N ARG A 12 0.75 -7.51 -11.48
CA ARG A 12 0.50 -8.79 -10.82
C ARG A 12 -0.06 -8.60 -9.42
N GLU A 13 0.38 -7.60 -8.68
CA GLU A 13 -0.15 -7.28 -7.35
C GLU A 13 -1.62 -6.85 -7.44
N LEU A 14 -1.97 -6.03 -8.43
CA LEU A 14 -3.36 -5.62 -8.68
C LEU A 14 -4.25 -6.82 -9.03
N GLU A 15 -3.78 -7.74 -9.88
CA GLU A 15 -4.50 -8.99 -10.17
C GLU A 15 -4.73 -9.84 -8.91
N ILE A 16 -3.74 -9.88 -8.00
CA ILE A 16 -3.87 -10.58 -6.72
C ILE A 16 -4.93 -9.92 -5.85
N LEU A 17 -4.94 -8.58 -5.76
CA LEU A 17 -5.96 -7.85 -5.00
C LEU A 17 -7.36 -8.11 -5.55
N HIS A 18 -7.57 -8.04 -6.86
CA HIS A 18 -8.89 -8.32 -7.46
C HIS A 18 -9.39 -9.73 -7.16
N ARG A 19 -8.48 -10.72 -7.06
CA ARG A 19 -8.84 -12.10 -6.71
C ARG A 19 -9.08 -12.30 -5.22
N ARG A 20 -8.30 -11.64 -4.36
CA ARG A 20 -8.31 -11.85 -2.90
C ARG A 20 -9.31 -10.94 -2.18
N VAL A 21 -9.60 -9.78 -2.76
CA VAL A 21 -10.44 -8.71 -2.21
C VAL A 21 -11.35 -8.14 -3.32
N PRO A 22 -12.29 -8.94 -3.86
CA PRO A 22 -13.10 -8.57 -5.04
C PRO A 22 -14.06 -7.38 -4.85
N GLY A 23 -14.17 -6.83 -3.64
CA GLY A 23 -14.99 -5.64 -3.35
C GLY A 23 -14.20 -4.33 -3.29
N ALA A 24 -12.88 -4.37 -3.44
CA ALA A 24 -12.07 -3.15 -3.47
C ALA A 24 -12.39 -2.37 -4.77
N GLY A 25 -12.70 -1.09 -4.65
CA GLY A 25 -12.90 -0.23 -5.82
C GLY A 25 -11.62 -0.12 -6.65
N GLU A 26 -11.75 -0.05 -7.98
CA GLU A 26 -10.60 -0.03 -8.90
C GLU A 26 -9.61 1.09 -8.59
N GLU A 27 -10.11 2.30 -8.29
CA GLU A 27 -9.25 3.44 -7.95
C GLU A 27 -8.47 3.20 -6.65
N LEU A 28 -9.16 2.74 -5.61
CA LEU A 28 -8.52 2.41 -4.33
C LEU A 28 -7.46 1.32 -4.52
N ALA A 29 -7.78 0.25 -5.24
CA ALA A 29 -6.87 -0.86 -5.49
C ALA A 29 -5.59 -0.39 -6.22
N ARG A 30 -5.73 0.42 -7.27
CA ARG A 30 -4.59 1.01 -7.98
C ARG A 30 -3.73 1.90 -7.08
N GLN A 31 -4.36 2.75 -6.27
CA GLN A 31 -3.63 3.63 -5.35
C GLN A 31 -2.90 2.83 -4.26
N ILE A 32 -3.52 1.80 -3.70
CA ILE A 32 -2.89 0.90 -2.71
C ILE A 32 -1.65 0.25 -3.31
N VAL A 33 -1.77 -0.38 -4.49
CA VAL A 33 -0.63 -1.03 -5.14
C VAL A 33 0.47 -0.02 -5.42
N ALA A 34 0.12 1.13 -5.99
CA ALA A 34 1.10 2.18 -6.31
C ALA A 34 1.82 2.72 -5.06
N PHE A 35 1.10 2.85 -3.93
CA PHE A 35 1.65 3.28 -2.66
C PHE A 35 2.60 2.23 -2.09
N VAL A 36 2.20 0.96 -2.03
CA VAL A 36 3.03 -0.14 -1.51
C VAL A 36 4.28 -0.34 -2.37
N GLN A 37 4.17 -0.25 -3.69
CA GLN A 37 5.31 -0.38 -4.60
C GLN A 37 6.36 0.71 -4.34
N ARG A 38 5.95 1.95 -4.08
CA ARG A 38 6.86 3.04 -3.67
C ARG A 38 7.40 2.84 -2.26
N LEU A 39 6.55 2.37 -1.33
CA LEU A 39 6.96 2.09 0.05
C LEU A 39 8.09 1.05 0.10
N ARG A 40 8.08 0.06 -0.82
CA ARG A 40 9.16 -0.93 -0.99
C ARG A 40 10.49 -0.35 -1.53
N GLN A 41 10.51 0.89 -2.02
CA GLN A 41 11.73 1.58 -2.45
C GLN A 41 12.38 2.39 -1.33
N ILE A 42 11.71 2.52 -0.18
CA ILE A 42 12.24 3.21 1.00
C ILE A 42 13.04 2.21 1.83
N ASP A 43 14.08 2.69 2.50
CA ASP A 43 14.86 1.93 3.49
C ASP A 43 14.03 1.67 4.75
N LEU A 44 13.24 0.59 4.71
CA LEU A 44 12.44 0.08 5.81
C LEU A 44 13.10 -1.15 6.41
N TYR A 45 12.96 -1.34 7.72
CA TYR A 45 13.50 -2.52 8.38
C TYR A 45 12.88 -3.81 7.83
N LYS A 46 11.56 -3.77 7.55
CA LYS A 46 10.86 -4.86 6.89
C LYS A 46 9.90 -4.32 5.85
N LEU A 47 10.19 -4.64 4.60
CA LEU A 47 9.34 -4.31 3.47
C LEU A 47 7.97 -5.02 3.58
N PRO A 48 6.86 -4.33 3.31
CA PRO A 48 5.53 -4.94 3.31
C PRO A 48 5.41 -5.97 2.17
N GLY A 49 4.97 -7.18 2.50
CA GLY A 49 4.70 -8.23 1.53
C GLY A 49 3.31 -8.12 0.93
N ILE A 50 2.95 -9.12 0.11
CA ILE A 50 1.62 -9.21 -0.49
C ILE A 50 0.50 -9.40 0.56
N ALA A 51 0.81 -10.06 1.68
CA ALA A 51 -0.13 -10.27 2.76
C ALA A 51 -0.53 -8.94 3.40
N GLU A 52 0.45 -8.08 3.70
CA GLU A 52 0.19 -6.73 4.21
C GLU A 52 -0.63 -5.89 3.22
N THR A 53 -0.36 -5.95 1.91
CA THR A 53 -1.18 -5.26 0.90
C THR A 53 -2.65 -5.70 0.95
N ILE A 54 -2.90 -7.02 1.03
CA ILE A 54 -4.25 -7.59 1.09
C ILE A 54 -4.97 -7.14 2.37
N GLU A 55 -4.31 -7.27 3.52
CA GLU A 55 -4.91 -6.91 4.81
C GLU A 55 -5.17 -5.41 4.93
N TRP A 56 -4.26 -4.58 4.42
CA TRP A 56 -4.47 -3.13 4.37
C TRP A 56 -5.64 -2.76 3.48
N THR A 57 -5.78 -3.41 2.32
CA THR A 57 -6.96 -3.22 1.45
C THR A 57 -8.27 -3.55 2.18
N ARG A 58 -8.31 -4.66 2.94
CA ARG A 58 -9.49 -5.02 3.74
C ARG A 58 -9.78 -3.99 4.82
N ALA A 59 -8.76 -3.52 5.54
CA ALA A 59 -8.91 -2.51 6.56
C ALA A 59 -9.48 -1.20 5.98
N LEU A 60 -8.96 -0.76 4.83
CA LEU A 60 -9.44 0.43 4.14
C LEU A 60 -10.90 0.29 3.70
N MET A 61 -11.30 -0.87 3.19
CA MET A 61 -12.71 -1.13 2.87
C MET A 61 -13.62 -1.12 4.10
N GLN A 62 -13.16 -1.62 5.24
CA GLN A 62 -13.92 -1.57 6.50
C GLN A 62 -14.09 -0.15 7.04
N LEU A 63 -13.23 0.78 6.61
CA LEU A 63 -13.33 2.21 6.89
C LEU A 63 -14.12 2.96 5.80
N ASP A 64 -14.75 2.25 4.87
CA ASP A 64 -15.47 2.80 3.71
C ASP A 64 -14.60 3.74 2.85
N ALA A 65 -13.27 3.54 2.87
CA ALA A 65 -12.36 4.34 2.07
C ALA A 65 -12.56 4.06 0.58
N LEU A 66 -12.80 5.10 -0.21
CA LEU A 66 -12.95 5.01 -1.66
C LEU A 66 -11.64 5.36 -2.41
N VAL A 67 -10.77 6.11 -1.75
CA VAL A 67 -9.44 6.54 -2.21
C VAL A 67 -8.52 6.64 -1.02
N LEU A 68 -7.21 6.68 -1.27
CA LEU A 68 -6.22 7.03 -0.26
C LEU A 68 -6.20 8.54 -0.02
N ASP A 69 -6.28 8.90 1.26
CA ASP A 69 -6.07 10.25 1.76
C ASP A 69 -5.06 10.26 2.92
N PRO A 70 -4.51 11.43 3.29
CA PRO A 70 -3.47 11.51 4.31
C PRO A 70 -3.89 10.99 5.68
N GLU A 71 -5.15 11.18 6.08
CA GLU A 71 -5.65 10.80 7.39
C GLU A 71 -5.78 9.29 7.50
N VAL A 72 -6.43 8.67 6.51
CA VAL A 72 -6.61 7.22 6.46
C VAL A 72 -5.25 6.51 6.43
N ILE A 73 -4.27 6.99 5.66
CA ILE A 73 -2.93 6.41 5.65
C ILE A 73 -2.29 6.51 7.04
N GLN A 74 -2.26 7.70 7.64
CA GLN A 74 -1.62 7.91 8.95
C GLN A 74 -2.19 7.00 10.04
N ASN A 75 -3.50 6.76 10.00
CA ASN A 75 -4.21 5.93 10.98
C ASN A 75 -4.06 4.42 10.73
N THR A 76 -3.60 3.99 9.54
CA THR A 76 -3.57 2.57 9.14
C THR A 76 -2.19 2.04 8.76
N LEU A 77 -1.13 2.86 8.83
CA LEU A 77 0.25 2.45 8.55
C LEU A 77 0.71 1.21 9.33
N GLY A 78 0.19 1.01 10.54
CA GLY A 78 0.49 -0.16 11.37
C GLY A 78 0.04 -1.51 10.77
N VAL A 79 -0.83 -1.49 9.75
CA VAL A 79 -1.18 -2.71 9.01
C VAL A 79 -0.02 -3.14 8.09
N LEU A 80 0.59 -2.16 7.42
CA LEU A 80 1.70 -2.36 6.48
C LEU A 80 3.03 -2.58 7.19
N LEU A 81 3.31 -1.79 8.21
CA LEU A 81 4.64 -1.70 8.84
C LEU A 81 4.63 -2.39 10.20
N LYS A 82 5.73 -3.08 10.51
CA LYS A 82 5.87 -3.85 11.76
C LYS A 82 6.71 -3.14 12.83
N TYR A 83 7.47 -2.12 12.45
CA TYR A 83 8.42 -1.44 13.31
C TYR A 83 7.93 -0.03 13.62
N GLN A 84 7.92 0.32 14.91
CA GLN A 84 7.43 1.61 15.40
C GLN A 84 8.20 2.79 14.80
N ASP A 85 9.52 2.64 14.64
CA ASP A 85 10.38 3.70 14.10
C ASP A 85 10.07 3.99 12.61
N ASP A 86 9.81 2.94 11.82
CA ASP A 86 9.35 3.09 10.43
C ASP A 86 7.98 3.78 10.40
N ILE A 87 7.04 3.38 11.27
CA ILE A 87 5.71 4.02 11.36
C ILE A 87 5.85 5.51 11.70
N ALA A 88 6.63 5.84 12.72
CA ALA A 88 6.83 7.21 13.18
C ALA A 88 7.49 8.07 12.08
N ARG A 89 8.49 7.52 11.37
CA ARG A 89 9.12 8.20 10.23
C ARG A 89 8.12 8.49 9.12
N LEU A 90 7.29 7.50 8.76
CA LEU A 90 6.28 7.65 7.72
C LEU A 90 5.19 8.65 8.11
N GLN A 91 4.76 8.66 9.37
CA GLN A 91 3.83 9.65 9.92
C GLN A 91 4.42 11.08 9.94
N GLY A 92 5.75 11.22 10.01
CA GLY A 92 6.47 12.50 9.94
C GLY A 92 6.42 13.23 8.58
N GLY A 93 5.52 12.83 7.67
CA GLY A 93 5.26 13.49 6.38
C GLY A 93 5.72 12.70 5.16
N GLU A 94 6.52 11.65 5.33
CA GLU A 94 6.99 10.82 4.21
C GLU A 94 5.83 10.07 3.53
N ALA A 95 4.87 9.56 4.29
CA ALA A 95 3.67 8.94 3.74
C ALA A 95 2.84 9.91 2.87
N ASN A 96 2.77 11.18 3.27
CA ASN A 96 2.05 12.19 2.50
C ASN A 96 2.77 12.52 1.18
N ARG A 97 4.12 12.60 1.19
CA ARG A 97 4.90 12.76 -0.05
C ARG A 97 4.65 11.62 -1.02
N LEU A 98 4.68 10.37 -0.54
CA LEU A 98 4.38 9.19 -1.36
C LEU A 98 2.98 9.24 -1.96
N LEU A 99 1.98 9.65 -1.16
CA LEU A 99 0.61 9.78 -1.65
C LEU A 99 0.51 10.80 -2.79
N GLU A 100 1.18 11.94 -2.67
CA GLU A 100 1.18 12.96 -3.73
C GLU A 100 1.88 12.47 -5.00
N GLU A 101 2.95 11.70 -4.89
CA GLU A 101 3.60 11.05 -6.04
C GLU A 101 2.68 10.02 -6.73
N VAL A 102 1.91 9.25 -5.95
CA VAL A 102 0.91 8.30 -6.48
C VAL A 102 -0.16 9.06 -7.26
N ARG A 103 -0.71 10.13 -6.67
CA ARG A 103 -1.73 10.98 -7.29
C ARG A 103 -1.21 11.67 -8.55
N ALA A 104 0.03 12.14 -8.54
CA ALA A 104 0.65 12.76 -9.70
C ALA A 104 0.82 11.76 -10.85
N ALA A 105 1.29 10.54 -10.58
CA ALA A 105 1.43 9.50 -11.60
C ALA A 105 0.09 9.09 -12.21
N ALA A 106 -0.97 9.01 -11.40
CA ALA A 106 -2.32 8.66 -11.86
C ALA A 106 -2.95 9.72 -12.78
N ARG A 107 -2.50 10.99 -12.73
CA ARG A 107 -2.98 12.07 -13.62
C ARG A 107 -2.32 12.07 -14.99
N VAL A 108 -1.18 11.39 -15.13
CA VAL A 108 -0.36 11.38 -16.36
C VAL A 108 -0.60 10.11 -17.19
N ALA A 109 -1.20 9.08 -16.59
CA ALA A 109 -1.56 7.80 -17.22
C ALA A 109 -2.98 7.84 -17.81
#